data_AF-A0A349QZE8-F1
#
_entry.id   AF-A0A349QZE8-F1
#
_cell.length_a   1.000
_cell.length_b   1.000
_cell.length_c   1.000
_cell.angle_alpha   90.00
_cell.angle_beta   90.00
_cell.angle_gamma   90.00
#
_symmetry.space_group_name_H-M   'P 1'
#
loop_
_entity.id
_entity.type
_entity.pdbx_description
1 polymer ?
#
loop_
_entity_poly.entity_id
_entity_poly.type
_entity_poly.pdbx_seq_one_letter_code
_entity_poly.pdbx_strand_id
1 'polypeptide(L)'
;KIYSFNNHPLLESCLSSLIPDFELQKLPENIASLKITEAISILRAIDKEIDPILANFEEPGKIDLAGYMEKNFMFNLSLEKFGYLTGRSFTTFKRDFSKIFNLTPQRWLTKKRLELAHYQFVEKRMKPIEVCYAVGFENLSHFSYAFKKHFGYTPTDLLASGL
;
A
#
# COMPACT_ATOMS: atom_id res chain seq x y z
N LYS A 1 -2.32 10.64 -14.18
CA LYS A 1 -1.42 9.71 -14.92
C LYS A 1 -0.44 9.13 -13.91
N ILE A 2 -0.27 7.80 -13.82
CA ILE A 2 0.71 7.20 -12.90
C ILE A 2 2.07 7.27 -13.61
N TYR A 3 3.04 7.93 -12.98
CA TYR A 3 4.42 7.99 -13.46
C TYR A 3 5.23 6.90 -12.76
N SER A 4 6.01 6.16 -13.54
CA SER A 4 6.84 5.07 -13.03
C SER A 4 8.29 5.36 -13.42
N PHE A 5 9.18 5.28 -12.43
CA PHE A 5 10.61 5.41 -12.62
C PHE A 5 11.25 4.02 -12.51
N ASN A 6 12.23 3.75 -13.36
CA ASN A 6 13.06 2.55 -13.24
C ASN A 6 13.96 2.66 -11.99
N ASN A 7 14.48 1.53 -11.49
CA ASN A 7 15.39 1.48 -10.34
C ASN A 7 16.68 2.28 -10.61
N HIS A 8 16.65 3.58 -10.33
CA HIS A 8 17.79 4.47 -10.45
C HIS A 8 18.58 4.46 -9.13
N PRO A 9 19.92 4.33 -9.14
CA PRO A 9 20.72 4.22 -7.90
C PRO A 9 20.49 5.35 -6.89
N LEU A 10 20.29 6.58 -7.37
CA LEU A 10 19.97 7.72 -6.49
C LEU A 10 18.60 7.58 -5.81
N LEU A 11 17.58 7.12 -6.54
CA LEU A 11 16.25 6.86 -5.95
C LEU A 11 16.32 5.74 -4.93
N GLU A 12 17.06 4.68 -5.24
CA GLU A 12 17.28 3.57 -4.32
C GLU A 12 17.97 4.03 -3.04
N SER A 13 19.07 4.78 -3.14
CA SER A 13 19.77 5.33 -1.97
C SER A 13 18.88 6.23 -1.12
N CYS A 14 18.13 7.15 -1.75
CA CYS A 14 17.21 8.05 -1.06
C CYS A 14 16.12 7.26 -0.32
N LEU A 15 15.49 6.28 -0.99
CA LEU A 15 14.44 5.44 -0.39
C LEU A 15 14.99 4.54 0.72
N SER A 16 16.18 3.94 0.55
CA SER A 16 16.83 3.14 1.59
C SER A 16 17.11 3.97 2.84
N SER A 17 17.48 5.24 2.66
CA SER A 17 17.72 6.15 3.78
C SER A 17 16.46 6.50 4.58
N LEU A 18 15.26 6.26 4.02
CA LEU A 18 13.96 6.48 4.68
C LEU A 18 13.52 5.26 5.49
N ILE A 19 14.09 4.07 5.27
CA ILE A 19 13.70 2.84 5.98
C ILE A 19 13.75 3.01 7.51
N PRO A 20 14.83 3.56 8.10
CA PRO A 20 14.91 3.76 9.55
C PRO A 20 13.86 4.74 10.09
N ASP A 21 13.41 5.68 9.25
CA ASP A 21 12.46 6.71 9.66
C ASP A 21 11.05 6.13 9.91
N PHE A 22 10.72 4.97 9.32
CA PHE A 22 9.45 4.28 9.58
C PHE A 22 9.37 3.68 10.99
N GLU A 23 10.50 3.52 11.69
CA GLU A 23 10.51 3.10 13.10
C GLU A 23 10.29 4.27 14.06
N LEU A 24 10.41 5.52 13.58
CA LEU A 24 10.17 6.72 14.39
C LEU A 24 8.67 7.02 14.49
N GLN A 25 8.17 7.26 15.70
CA GLN A 25 6.79 7.74 15.89
C GLN A 25 6.54 9.09 15.19
N LYS A 26 7.56 9.94 15.08
CA LYS A 26 7.50 11.22 14.38
C LYS A 26 8.88 11.62 13.88
N LEU A 27 9.00 11.86 12.57
CA LEU A 27 10.20 12.43 11.97
C LEU A 27 10.27 13.94 12.29
N PRO A 28 11.41 14.48 12.77
CA PRO A 28 11.56 15.91 12.97
C PRO A 28 11.36 16.69 11.66
N GLU A 29 10.67 17.84 11.73
CA GLU A 29 10.26 18.61 10.54
C GLU A 29 11.46 19.05 9.68
N ASN A 30 12.58 19.40 10.31
CA ASN A 30 13.81 19.75 9.61
C ASN A 30 14.38 18.58 8.81
N ILE A 31 14.36 17.36 9.37
CA ILE A 31 14.83 16.15 8.70
C ILE A 31 13.88 15.77 7.57
N ALA A 32 12.57 15.86 7.80
CA ALA A 32 11.56 15.62 6.77
C ALA A 32 11.76 16.57 5.57
N SER A 33 11.99 17.86 5.82
CA SER A 33 12.24 18.86 4.77
C SER A 33 13.50 18.55 3.95
N LEU A 34 14.58 18.12 4.61
CA LEU A 34 15.82 17.70 3.93
C LEU A 34 15.58 16.48 3.03
N LYS A 35 14.90 15.45 3.54
CA LYS A 35 14.56 14.24 2.78
C LYS A 35 13.66 14.54 1.58
N ILE A 36 12.67 15.42 1.74
CA ILE A 36 11.79 15.87 0.64
C ILE A 36 12.62 16.61 -0.42
N THR A 37 13.52 17.50 0.00
CA THR A 37 14.39 18.26 -0.90
C THR A 37 15.32 17.34 -1.68
N GLU A 38 15.90 16.34 -1.02
CA GLU A 38 16.72 15.30 -1.65
C GLU A 38 15.92 14.54 -2.72
N ALA A 39 14.73 14.03 -2.36
CA ALA A 39 13.87 13.29 -3.28
C ALA A 39 13.47 14.12 -4.52
N ILE A 40 13.08 15.38 -4.33
CA ILE A 40 12.74 16.30 -5.44
C ILE A 40 13.96 16.55 -6.33
N SER A 41 15.14 16.77 -5.73
CA SER A 41 16.38 17.03 -6.46
C SER A 41 16.79 15.83 -7.31
N ILE A 42 16.64 14.62 -6.76
CA ILE A 42 16.90 13.37 -7.48
C ILE A 42 15.92 13.20 -8.65
N LEU A 43 14.62 13.45 -8.43
CA LEU A 43 13.61 13.35 -9.48
C LEU A 43 13.92 14.30 -10.65
N ARG A 44 14.30 15.56 -10.35
CA ARG A 44 14.72 16.54 -11.37
C ARG A 44 15.99 16.16 -12.12
N ALA A 45 16.91 15.46 -11.46
CA ALA A 45 18.14 14.97 -12.08
C ALA A 45 17.87 13.80 -13.04
N ILE A 46 16.89 12.95 -12.72
CA ILE A 46 16.55 11.76 -13.52
C ILE A 46 15.60 12.11 -14.67
N ASP A 47 14.68 13.03 -14.46
CA ASP A 47 13.69 13.45 -15.44
C ASP A 47 13.55 14.97 -15.47
N LYS A 48 14.01 15.59 -16.56
CA LYS A 48 13.98 17.05 -16.73
C LYS A 48 12.56 17.59 -16.95
N GLU A 49 11.61 16.74 -17.32
CA GLU A 49 10.21 17.10 -17.57
C GLU A 49 9.33 16.85 -16.33
N ILE A 50 9.94 16.62 -15.17
CA ILE A 50 9.21 16.27 -13.94
C ILE A 50 8.56 17.47 -13.24
N ASP A 51 9.05 18.69 -13.47
CA ASP A 51 8.59 19.88 -12.76
C ASP A 51 7.09 20.18 -12.91
N PRO A 52 6.48 20.09 -14.11
CA PRO A 52 5.03 20.22 -14.25
C PRO A 52 4.23 19.21 -13.43
N ILE A 53 4.80 18.02 -13.16
CA ILE A 53 4.16 16.96 -12.38
C ILE A 53 4.31 17.25 -10.89
N LEU A 54 5.49 17.69 -10.44
CA LEU A 54 5.74 18.07 -9.04
C LEU A 54 4.96 19.32 -8.63
N ALA A 55 4.71 20.22 -9.58
CA ALA A 55 3.89 21.41 -9.38
C ALA A 55 2.39 21.15 -9.53
N ASN A 56 1.96 19.92 -9.82
CA ASN A 56 0.55 19.60 -9.94
C ASN A 56 -0.09 19.40 -8.57
N PHE A 57 -0.72 20.47 -8.07
CA PHE A 57 -1.47 20.47 -6.81
C PHE A 57 -2.99 20.27 -7.00
N GLU A 58 -3.43 19.91 -8.21
CA GLU A 58 -4.84 19.62 -8.44
C GLU A 58 -5.32 18.42 -7.62
N GLU A 59 -6.57 18.47 -7.15
CA GLU A 59 -7.19 17.27 -6.58
C GLU A 59 -7.17 16.15 -7.64
N PRO A 60 -6.84 14.90 -7.25
CA PRO A 60 -6.85 13.80 -8.19
C PRO A 60 -8.20 13.74 -8.91
N GLY A 61 -8.20 13.71 -10.24
CA GLY A 61 -9.43 13.47 -11.00
C GLY A 61 -10.02 12.08 -10.68
N LYS A 62 -11.30 11.86 -10.97
CA LYS A 62 -11.91 10.53 -10.85
C LYS A 62 -11.26 9.54 -11.80
N ILE A 63 -10.35 8.73 -11.28
CA ILE A 63 -9.74 7.62 -12.01
C ILE A 63 -10.58 6.33 -11.87
N ASP A 64 -10.20 5.32 -12.64
CA ASP A 64 -10.73 3.96 -12.52
C ASP A 64 -10.48 3.41 -11.10
N LEU A 65 -11.56 3.33 -10.33
CA LEU A 65 -11.53 2.87 -8.95
C LEU A 65 -11.16 1.38 -8.87
N ALA A 66 -11.72 0.55 -9.76
CA ALA A 66 -11.53 -0.89 -9.68
C ALA A 66 -10.07 -1.26 -10.01
N GLY A 67 -9.57 -0.77 -11.15
CA GLY A 67 -8.19 -1.00 -11.56
C GLY A 67 -7.18 -0.39 -10.59
N TYR A 68 -7.47 0.75 -9.97
CA TYR A 68 -6.61 1.30 -8.93
C TYR A 68 -6.56 0.40 -7.69
N MET A 69 -7.71 -0.03 -7.16
CA MET A 69 -7.76 -0.84 -5.95
C MET A 69 -7.11 -2.22 -6.15
N GLU A 70 -7.36 -2.89 -7.29
CA GLU A 70 -6.74 -4.18 -7.62
C GLU A 70 -5.21 -4.11 -7.72
N LYS A 71 -4.64 -2.97 -8.12
CA LYS A 71 -3.18 -2.78 -8.19
C LYS A 71 -2.55 -2.38 -6.86
N ASN A 72 -3.30 -1.71 -6.00
CA ASN A 72 -2.75 -0.99 -4.84
C ASN A 72 -3.25 -1.53 -3.49
N PHE A 73 -4.05 -2.62 -3.46
CA PHE A 73 -4.65 -3.14 -2.22
C PHE A 73 -3.61 -3.56 -1.17
N MET A 74 -2.38 -3.91 -1.55
CA MET A 74 -1.30 -4.27 -0.61
C MET A 74 -0.73 -3.06 0.12
N PHE A 75 -0.94 -1.83 -0.39
CA PHE A 75 -0.41 -0.65 0.28
C PHE A 75 -1.17 -0.34 1.56
N ASN A 76 -0.41 -0.14 2.63
CA ASN A 76 -0.95 0.24 3.92
C ASN A 76 -1.40 1.70 3.92
N LEU A 77 -2.56 1.96 3.33
CA LEU A 77 -3.20 3.27 3.25
C LEU A 77 -4.55 3.23 3.94
N SER A 78 -4.96 4.35 4.54
CA SER A 78 -6.31 4.51 5.04
C SER A 78 -7.34 4.53 3.90
N LEU A 79 -8.59 4.16 4.19
CA LEU A 79 -9.67 4.20 3.21
C LEU A 79 -9.95 5.62 2.72
N GLU A 80 -9.74 6.62 3.58
CA GLU A 80 -9.79 8.04 3.23
C GLU A 80 -8.73 8.37 2.18
N LYS A 81 -7.51 7.84 2.34
CA LYS A 81 -6.43 8.08 1.38
C LYS A 81 -6.67 7.36 0.05
N PHE A 82 -7.23 6.15 0.06
CA PHE A 82 -7.73 5.50 -1.15
C PHE A 82 -8.80 6.33 -1.87
N GLY A 83 -9.73 6.92 -1.12
CA GLY A 83 -10.72 7.86 -1.67
C GLY A 83 -10.04 9.06 -2.34
N TYR A 84 -9.16 9.75 -1.62
CA TYR A 84 -8.42 10.91 -2.14
C TYR A 84 -7.64 10.57 -3.42
N LEU A 85 -6.84 9.51 -3.41
CA LEU A 85 -6.00 9.11 -4.56
C LEU A 85 -6.82 8.65 -5.76
N THR A 86 -8.10 8.31 -5.56
CA THR A 86 -9.03 7.98 -6.64
C THR A 86 -9.94 9.14 -7.04
N GLY A 87 -9.68 10.35 -6.52
CA GLY A 87 -10.45 11.55 -6.84
C GLY A 87 -11.85 11.56 -6.25
N ARG A 88 -12.01 11.00 -5.05
CA ARG A 88 -13.30 10.82 -4.39
C ARG A 88 -13.24 11.31 -2.95
N SER A 89 -14.24 12.09 -2.55
CA SER A 89 -14.51 12.27 -1.12
C SER A 89 -14.78 10.91 -0.46
N PHE A 90 -14.52 10.78 0.84
CA PHE A 90 -14.68 9.49 1.53
C PHE A 90 -16.09 8.90 1.40
N THR A 91 -17.13 9.73 1.43
CA THR A 91 -18.52 9.32 1.20
C THR A 91 -18.75 8.80 -0.22
N THR A 92 -18.21 9.51 -1.22
CA THR A 92 -18.30 9.11 -2.63
C THR A 92 -17.54 7.80 -2.88
N PHE A 93 -16.34 7.67 -2.32
CA PHE A 93 -15.54 6.45 -2.38
C PHE A 93 -16.33 5.25 -1.87
N LYS A 94 -16.87 5.30 -0.65
CA LYS A 94 -17.66 4.20 -0.08
C LYS A 94 -18.86 3.81 -0.96
N ARG A 95 -19.59 4.81 -1.48
CA ARG A 95 -20.76 4.58 -2.33
C ARG A 95 -20.37 3.92 -3.66
N ASP A 96 -19.41 4.49 -4.36
CA ASP A 96 -18.98 4.02 -5.68
C ASP A 96 -18.32 2.63 -5.56
N PHE A 97 -17.54 2.42 -4.51
CA PHE A 97 -16.91 1.13 -4.22
C PHE A 97 -17.95 0.02 -4.01
N SER A 98 -18.95 0.25 -3.16
CA SER A 98 -20.00 -0.74 -2.91
C SER A 98 -20.80 -1.06 -4.16
N LYS A 99 -20.98 -0.11 -5.08
CA LYS A 99 -21.65 -0.35 -6.38
C LYS A 99 -20.84 -1.26 -7.31
N ILE A 100 -19.51 -1.16 -7.27
CA ILE A 100 -18.61 -1.93 -8.14
C ILE A 100 -18.39 -3.35 -7.59
N PHE A 101 -18.11 -3.45 -6.28
CA PHE A 101 -17.65 -4.68 -5.66
C PHE A 101 -18.70 -5.41 -4.83
N ASN A 102 -19.90 -4.84 -4.66
CA ASN A 102 -20.96 -5.35 -3.79
C ASN A 102 -20.50 -5.63 -2.34
N LEU A 103 -19.46 -4.93 -1.90
CA LEU A 103 -18.84 -5.05 -0.59
C LEU A 103 -18.40 -3.69 -0.07
N THR A 104 -18.31 -3.54 1.25
CA THR A 104 -17.68 -2.34 1.82
C THR A 104 -16.17 -2.35 1.54
N PRO A 105 -15.53 -1.17 1.37
CA PRO A 105 -14.10 -1.09 1.09
C PRO A 105 -13.24 -1.88 2.09
N GLN A 106 -13.54 -1.75 3.39
CA GLN A 106 -12.81 -2.48 4.44
C GLN A 106 -12.91 -4.00 4.27
N ARG A 107 -14.11 -4.52 4.04
CA ARG A 107 -14.32 -5.97 3.89
C ARG A 107 -13.65 -6.51 2.64
N TRP A 108 -13.75 -5.78 1.53
CA TRP A 108 -13.08 -6.14 0.29
C TRP A 108 -11.56 -6.15 0.45
N LEU A 109 -11.00 -5.11 1.07
CA LEU A 109 -9.56 -4.97 1.28
C LEU A 109 -9.03 -6.10 2.16
N THR A 110 -9.67 -6.36 3.30
CA THR A 110 -9.30 -7.48 4.18
C THR A 110 -9.38 -8.80 3.43
N LYS A 111 -10.47 -9.07 2.70
CA LYS A 111 -10.64 -10.31 1.94
C LYS A 111 -9.52 -10.51 0.92
N LYS A 112 -9.27 -9.51 0.05
CA LYS A 112 -8.23 -9.57 -0.98
C LYS A 112 -6.83 -9.81 -0.41
N ARG A 113 -6.50 -9.15 0.70
CA ARG A 113 -5.21 -9.34 1.38
C ARG A 113 -5.07 -10.74 1.98
N LEU A 114 -6.14 -11.28 2.58
CA LEU A 114 -6.15 -12.63 3.14
C LEU A 114 -6.06 -13.71 2.04
N GLU A 115 -6.75 -13.52 0.91
CA GLU A 115 -6.64 -14.40 -0.26
C GLU A 115 -5.21 -14.43 -0.81
N LEU A 116 -4.57 -13.27 -0.94
CA LEU A 116 -3.17 -13.20 -1.34
C LEU A 116 -2.24 -13.87 -0.30
N ALA A 117 -2.50 -13.67 0.99
CA ALA A 117 -1.69 -14.29 2.05
C ALA A 117 -1.77 -15.81 2.00
N HIS A 118 -2.98 -16.35 1.81
CA HIS A 118 -3.20 -17.78 1.64
C HIS A 118 -2.38 -18.33 0.47
N TYR A 119 -2.46 -17.68 -0.70
CA TYR A 119 -1.64 -18.02 -1.86
C TYR A 119 -0.13 -17.99 -1.54
N GLN A 120 0.36 -16.97 -0.83
CA GLN A 120 1.77 -16.88 -0.47
C GLN A 120 2.22 -17.98 0.51
N PHE A 121 1.35 -18.44 1.41
CA PHE A 121 1.67 -19.56 2.29
C PHE A 121 1.76 -20.88 1.54
N VAL A 122 0.78 -21.16 0.67
CA VAL A 122 0.72 -22.42 -0.08
C VAL A 122 1.86 -22.51 -1.11
N GLU A 123 2.06 -21.45 -1.89
CA GLU A 123 3.01 -21.50 -3.01
C GLU A 123 4.46 -21.16 -2.62
N LYS A 124 4.66 -20.29 -1.62
CA LYS A 124 6.00 -19.76 -1.28
C LYS A 124 6.52 -20.20 0.09
N ARG A 125 5.69 -20.83 0.93
CA ARG A 125 6.05 -21.29 2.29
C ARG A 125 6.74 -20.20 3.14
N MET A 126 6.33 -18.95 2.95
CA MET A 126 6.89 -17.80 3.64
C MET A 126 6.47 -17.76 5.12
N LYS A 127 7.27 -17.07 5.96
CA LYS A 127 6.95 -16.96 7.39
C LYS A 127 5.70 -16.10 7.59
N PRO A 128 4.84 -16.40 8.59
CA PRO A 128 3.62 -15.63 8.86
C PRO A 128 3.81 -14.12 9.00
N ILE A 129 4.90 -13.70 9.66
CA ILE A 129 5.22 -12.28 9.85
C ILE A 129 5.59 -11.58 8.53
N GLU A 130 6.33 -12.25 7.65
CA GLU A 130 6.73 -11.70 6.35
C GLU A 130 5.51 -11.54 5.44
N VAL A 131 4.64 -12.55 5.39
CA VAL A 131 3.39 -12.49 4.61
C VAL A 131 2.46 -11.42 5.15
N CYS A 132 2.31 -11.30 6.47
CA CYS A 132 1.48 -10.28 7.11
C CYS A 132 1.79 -8.88 6.57
N TYR A 133 3.07 -8.50 6.60
CA TYR A 133 3.52 -7.21 6.10
C TYR A 133 3.44 -7.11 4.57
N ALA A 134 3.84 -8.17 3.85
CA ALA A 134 3.86 -8.16 2.39
C ALA A 134 2.48 -7.96 1.77
N VAL A 135 1.42 -8.48 2.39
CA VAL A 135 0.04 -8.29 1.90
C VAL A 135 -0.62 -7.02 2.46
N GLY A 136 0.06 -6.25 3.30
CA GLY A 136 -0.39 -4.93 3.75
C GLY A 136 -1.08 -4.88 5.12
N PHE A 137 -0.91 -5.87 6.00
CA PHE A 137 -1.32 -5.74 7.41
C PHE A 137 -0.20 -5.13 8.25
N GLU A 138 -0.56 -4.26 9.19
CA GLU A 138 0.39 -3.63 10.13
C GLU A 138 0.77 -4.52 11.32
N ASN A 139 -0.06 -5.53 11.61
CA ASN A 139 -0.05 -6.23 12.89
C ASN A 139 -0.38 -7.71 12.69
N LEU A 140 0.54 -8.58 13.13
CA LEU A 140 0.41 -10.03 13.06
C LEU A 140 -0.79 -10.59 13.86
N SER A 141 -1.11 -10.02 15.02
CA SER A 141 -2.25 -10.43 15.84
C SER A 141 -3.58 -10.16 15.14
N HIS A 142 -3.73 -8.96 14.56
CA HIS A 142 -4.94 -8.61 13.79
C HIS A 142 -5.05 -9.47 12.53
N PHE A 143 -3.94 -9.66 11.82
CA PHE A 143 -3.85 -10.55 10.67
C PHE A 143 -4.26 -11.98 11.01
N SER A 144 -3.68 -12.57 12.06
CA SER A 144 -3.94 -13.96 12.45
C SER A 144 -5.40 -14.18 12.85
N TYR A 145 -5.98 -13.22 13.59
CA TYR A 145 -7.40 -13.24 13.92
C TYR A 145 -8.29 -13.18 12.67
N ALA A 146 -8.01 -12.24 11.75
CA ALA A 146 -8.77 -12.08 10.52
C ALA A 146 -8.64 -13.30 9.60
N PHE A 147 -7.44 -13.88 9.49
CA PHE A 147 -7.16 -15.07 8.70
C PHE A 147 -7.95 -16.28 9.22
N LYS A 148 -7.87 -16.55 10.54
CA LYS A 148 -8.65 -17.63 11.17
C LYS A 148 -10.15 -17.44 10.98
N LYS A 149 -10.64 -16.21 11.12
CA LYS A 149 -12.05 -15.88 10.90
C LYS A 149 -12.50 -16.12 9.45
N HIS A 150 -11.61 -15.94 8.48
CA HIS A 150 -11.93 -16.08 7.06
C HIS A 150 -11.83 -17.53 6.58
N PHE A 151 -10.77 -18.26 6.95
CA PHE A 151 -10.48 -19.61 6.46
C PHE A 151 -10.84 -20.74 7.43
N GLY A 152 -11.08 -20.43 8.70
CA GLY A 152 -11.40 -21.42 9.76
C GLY A 152 -10.19 -21.98 10.51
N TYR A 153 -8.97 -21.73 10.05
CA TYR A 153 -7.72 -22.22 10.64
C TYR A 153 -6.67 -21.11 10.68
N THR A 154 -5.62 -21.27 11.51
CA THR A 154 -4.57 -20.25 11.63
C THR A 154 -3.51 -20.38 10.53
N PRO A 155 -2.73 -19.32 10.23
CA PRO A 155 -1.57 -19.44 9.34
C PRO A 155 -0.59 -20.54 9.77
N THR A 156 -0.40 -20.73 11.08
CA THR A 156 0.49 -21.77 11.62
C THR A 156 -0.04 -23.17 11.31
N ASP A 157 -1.34 -23.41 11.47
CA ASP A 157 -1.96 -24.71 11.16
C ASP A 157 -1.81 -25.04 9.67
N LEU A 158 -1.97 -24.05 8.79
CA LEU A 158 -1.78 -24.20 7.35
C LEU A 158 -0.35 -24.62 7.00
N LEU A 159 0.65 -24.00 7.62
CA LEU A 159 2.06 -24.31 7.36
C LEU A 159 2.51 -25.64 7.99
N ALA A 160 1.92 -26.02 9.13
CA ALA A 160 2.21 -27.31 9.78
C ALA A 160 1.61 -28.51 9.03
N SER A 161 0.53 -28.30 8.28
CA SER A 161 -0.17 -29.37 7.53
C SER A 161 0.51 -29.75 6.21
N GLY A 162 1.63 -29.12 5.84
CA GLY A 162 2.53 -29.61 4.79
C GLY A 162 1.98 -29.60 3.36
N LEU A 163 0.87 -28.91 3.12
CA LEU A 163 0.34 -28.66 1.78
C LEU A 163 1.35 -27.89 0.89
#